data_AF-A0A1W2LRM8-F1
#
_entry.id   AF-A0A1W2LRM8-F1
#
_cell.length_a   1.000
_cell.length_b   1.000
_cell.length_c   1.000
_cell.angle_alpha   90.00
_cell.angle_beta   90.00
_cell.angle_gamma   90.00
#
_symmetry.space_group_name_H-M   'P 1'
#
loop_
_entity.id
_entity.type
_entity.pdbx_description
1 polymer ?
#
loop_
_entity_poly.entity_id
_entity_poly.type
_entity_poly.pdbx_seq_one_letter_code
_entity_poly.pdbx_strand_id
1 'polypeptide(L)'
;MARSTVLLSLVAITAAMLSGCDEKGKNTPPPPAKPSSHLPSNSAPAVPNPINDTTRVETDPCSAVPTATIEEIGGKVERLRTVELAGGLNCSWLFLEAPSTVSAGLLVGNKDGLSALYAQNSTGGLTTFRPVEPVGGHPAVIYANGSEGRGTCTLAVGIRDDLVYTVIPHLSSGNPLVSDPCGMATRVAAAAIKNLKGS
;
A
#
# COMPACT_ATOMS: atom_id res chain seq x y z
N MET A 1 -13.44 19.90 -56.82
CA MET A 1 -13.08 21.32 -56.60
C MET A 1 -11.63 21.36 -56.17
N ALA A 2 -10.82 22.08 -56.95
CA ALA A 2 -9.36 22.06 -56.94
C ALA A 2 -8.75 23.07 -55.96
N ARG A 3 -7.49 22.80 -55.57
CA ARG A 3 -6.39 23.73 -55.21
C ARG A 3 -5.12 22.87 -54.98
N SER A 4 -4.37 22.49 -56.03
CA SER A 4 -3.22 23.18 -56.66
C SER A 4 -2.06 23.47 -55.69
N THR A 5 -1.02 22.60 -55.67
CA THR A 5 0.37 22.75 -56.23
C THR A 5 1.31 23.62 -55.38
N VAL A 6 2.49 23.14 -54.96
CA VAL A 6 3.83 23.25 -55.61
C VAL A 6 4.71 22.08 -55.14
N LEU A 7 5.18 21.12 -55.98
CA LEU A 7 6.25 21.08 -57.00
C LEU A 7 7.71 21.08 -56.49
N LEU A 8 8.34 19.91 -56.64
CA LEU A 8 9.73 19.61 -57.08
C LEU A 8 10.92 20.19 -56.28
N SER A 9 11.91 19.40 -55.88
CA SER A 9 12.91 18.89 -56.83
C SER A 9 13.77 17.75 -56.27
N LEU A 10 14.11 16.83 -57.17
CA LEU A 10 14.93 15.63 -57.03
C LEU A 10 16.36 15.96 -57.52
N VAL A 11 17.43 15.71 -56.74
CA VAL A 11 18.79 15.50 -57.28
C VAL A 11 19.54 14.49 -56.41
N ALA A 12 20.30 13.63 -57.10
CA ALA A 12 20.85 12.37 -56.66
C ALA A 12 22.39 12.40 -56.54
N ILE A 13 22.90 11.46 -55.72
CA ILE A 13 24.18 10.71 -55.81
C ILE A 13 25.50 11.50 -55.80
N THR A 14 26.42 11.18 -54.87
CA THR A 14 27.78 10.66 -55.14
C THR A 14 28.58 10.37 -53.85
N ALA A 15 29.63 9.57 -54.03
CA ALA A 15 30.27 8.68 -53.07
C ALA A 15 31.45 9.26 -52.25
N ALA A 16 31.73 8.53 -51.16
CA ALA A 16 33.01 8.20 -50.48
C ALA A 16 34.21 9.18 -50.52
N MET A 17 34.76 9.48 -49.33
CA MET A 17 36.21 9.44 -49.00
C MET A 17 36.42 9.31 -47.46
N LEU A 18 37.52 8.66 -47.05
CA LEU A 18 37.99 8.41 -45.68
C LEU A 18 38.72 9.63 -45.04
N SER A 19 39.04 9.50 -43.74
CA SER A 19 39.89 10.33 -42.84
C SER A 19 39.14 11.51 -42.17
N GLY A 20 39.31 11.88 -40.90
CA GLY A 20 40.20 11.51 -39.80
C GLY A 20 40.13 12.64 -38.75
N CYS A 21 40.40 12.31 -37.49
CA CYS A 21 40.74 13.17 -36.34
C CYS A 21 39.63 13.88 -35.51
N ASP A 22 39.57 13.42 -34.25
CA ASP A 22 39.42 14.15 -32.98
C ASP A 22 38.46 15.35 -32.88
N GLU A 23 37.29 15.12 -32.26
CA GLU A 23 36.65 16.15 -31.45
C GLU A 23 36.19 15.59 -30.09
N LYS A 24 36.92 16.03 -29.06
CA LYS A 24 36.62 16.01 -27.62
C LYS A 24 35.25 15.45 -27.25
N GLY A 25 35.27 14.23 -26.70
CA GLY A 25 34.19 13.73 -25.87
C GLY A 25 33.86 14.74 -24.78
N LYS A 26 32.73 15.43 -24.92
CA LYS A 26 32.07 16.12 -23.82
C LYS A 26 31.59 15.03 -22.88
N ASN A 27 32.43 14.70 -21.91
CA ASN A 27 32.05 13.92 -20.73
C ASN A 27 31.06 14.77 -19.93
N THR A 28 29.80 14.80 -20.35
CA THR A 28 28.70 15.23 -19.49
C THR A 28 28.68 14.24 -18.32
N PRO A 29 28.91 14.69 -17.07
CA PRO A 29 28.74 13.82 -15.92
C PRO A 29 27.32 13.23 -15.98
N PRO A 30 27.14 11.92 -15.73
CA PRO A 30 25.79 11.40 -15.56
C PRO A 30 25.07 12.27 -14.53
N PRO A 31 23.77 12.60 -14.75
CA PRO A 31 23.01 13.34 -13.76
C PRO A 31 23.17 12.64 -12.41
N PRO A 32 23.30 13.40 -11.30
CA PRO A 32 23.45 12.79 -9.98
C PRO A 32 22.33 11.77 -9.82
N ALA A 33 22.72 10.53 -9.51
CA ALA A 33 21.75 9.48 -9.19
C ALA A 33 20.82 10.08 -8.13
N LYS A 34 19.50 10.05 -8.39
CA LYS A 34 18.52 10.40 -7.35
C LYS A 34 18.90 9.59 -6.12
N PRO A 35 19.06 10.19 -4.93
CA PRO A 35 19.33 9.41 -3.74
C PRO A 35 18.26 8.32 -3.68
N SER A 36 18.70 7.06 -3.65
CA SER A 36 17.84 5.96 -3.24
C SER A 36 17.29 6.37 -1.88
N SER A 37 16.01 6.75 -1.84
CA SER A 37 15.38 7.17 -0.60
C SER A 37 15.45 5.99 0.36
N HIS A 38 16.36 6.07 1.32
CA HIS A 38 16.42 5.10 2.41
C HIS A 38 15.11 5.17 3.18
N LEU A 39 14.51 4.01 3.44
CA LEU A 39 13.36 3.89 4.31
C LEU A 39 13.83 3.69 5.77
N PRO A 40 13.09 4.20 6.75
CA PRO A 40 11.92 5.06 6.60
C PRO A 40 12.30 6.48 6.13
N SER A 41 11.39 7.12 5.40
CA SER A 41 11.47 8.50 4.94
C SER A 41 10.23 9.31 5.33
N ASN A 42 10.20 10.62 5.00
CA ASN A 42 9.08 11.53 5.25
C ASN A 42 8.64 11.61 6.72
N SER A 43 9.60 11.46 7.64
CA SER A 43 9.37 11.42 9.09
C SER A 43 8.51 10.25 9.57
N ALA A 44 8.33 9.20 8.76
CA ALA A 44 7.73 7.96 9.21
C ALA A 44 8.63 7.31 10.29
N PRO A 45 8.04 6.71 11.33
CA PRO A 45 8.80 5.99 12.34
C PRO A 45 9.42 4.73 11.72
N ALA A 46 10.64 4.41 12.14
CA ALA A 46 11.26 3.12 11.84
C ALA A 46 10.47 1.98 12.49
N VAL A 47 10.44 0.83 11.82
CA VAL A 47 9.79 -0.37 12.33
C VAL A 47 10.77 -1.16 13.21
N PRO A 48 10.52 -1.26 14.53
CA PRO A 48 11.37 -2.06 15.40
C PRO A 48 11.05 -3.55 15.23
N ASN A 49 12.09 -4.39 15.24
CA ASN A 49 11.98 -5.85 15.08
C ASN A 49 11.13 -6.27 13.85
N PRO A 50 11.58 -5.94 12.62
CA PRO A 50 10.80 -6.18 11.41
C PRO A 50 10.41 -7.66 11.23
N ILE A 51 9.20 -7.90 10.74
CA ILE A 51 8.71 -9.23 10.39
C ILE A 51 9.15 -9.54 8.96
N ASN A 52 10.13 -10.44 8.81
CA ASN A 52 10.74 -10.75 7.52
C ASN A 52 10.04 -11.89 6.77
N ASP A 53 9.54 -12.90 7.47
CA ASP A 53 8.79 -13.98 6.85
C ASP A 53 7.32 -13.60 6.69
N THR A 54 6.98 -13.13 5.49
CA THR A 54 5.62 -12.75 5.10
C THR A 54 5.07 -13.59 3.95
N THR A 55 5.88 -14.48 3.38
CA THR A 55 5.60 -15.15 2.09
C THR A 55 4.29 -15.93 2.09
N ARG A 56 3.94 -16.56 3.23
CA ARG A 56 2.67 -17.26 3.36
C ARG A 56 1.47 -16.31 3.27
N VAL A 57 1.53 -15.18 3.98
CA VAL A 57 0.43 -14.20 4.02
C VAL A 57 0.33 -13.41 2.71
N GLU A 58 1.44 -13.26 1.97
CA GLU A 58 1.44 -12.65 0.64
C GLU A 58 0.62 -13.44 -0.39
N THR A 59 0.56 -14.77 -0.25
CA THR A 59 -0.16 -15.66 -1.18
C THR A 59 -1.50 -16.17 -0.62
N ASP A 60 -1.61 -16.26 0.70
CA ASP A 60 -2.80 -16.66 1.45
C ASP A 60 -3.04 -15.65 2.58
N PRO A 61 -3.65 -14.47 2.32
CA PRO A 61 -3.82 -13.45 3.36
C PRO A 61 -4.71 -13.90 4.51
N CYS A 62 -5.57 -14.89 4.28
CA CYS A 62 -6.46 -15.46 5.29
C CYS A 62 -5.71 -16.30 6.33
N SER A 63 -4.47 -16.70 6.04
CA SER A 63 -3.62 -17.34 7.04
C SER A 63 -3.19 -16.45 8.19
N ALA A 64 -3.22 -15.11 8.02
CA ALA A 64 -2.72 -14.19 9.04
C ALA A 64 -3.57 -14.19 10.31
N VAL A 65 -4.89 -14.39 10.20
CA VAL A 65 -5.82 -14.37 11.33
C VAL A 65 -6.83 -15.51 11.18
N PRO A 66 -6.90 -16.45 12.14
CA PRO A 66 -7.93 -17.47 12.15
C PRO A 66 -9.33 -16.84 12.22
N THR A 67 -10.29 -17.40 11.47
CA THR A 67 -11.70 -16.96 11.53
C THR A 67 -12.26 -16.99 12.94
N ALA A 68 -11.88 -17.97 13.77
CA ALA A 68 -12.30 -18.02 15.18
C ALA A 68 -11.93 -16.75 15.96
N THR A 69 -10.73 -16.20 15.74
CA THR A 69 -10.31 -14.93 16.36
C THR A 69 -11.13 -13.74 15.85
N ILE A 70 -11.51 -13.74 14.57
CA ILE A 70 -12.41 -12.72 14.03
C ILE A 70 -13.80 -12.84 14.65
N GLU A 71 -14.29 -14.06 14.86
CA GLU A 71 -15.58 -14.29 15.52
C GLU A 71 -15.60 -13.82 16.97
N GLU A 72 -14.52 -14.06 17.71
CA GLU A 72 -14.34 -13.56 19.09
C GLU A 72 -14.33 -12.04 19.17
N ILE A 73 -13.80 -11.37 18.14
CA ILE A 73 -13.73 -9.91 18.09
C ILE A 73 -15.08 -9.32 17.66
N GLY A 74 -15.61 -9.75 16.51
CA GLY A 74 -16.63 -9.02 15.75
C GLY A 74 -17.99 -9.71 15.61
N GLY A 75 -18.14 -10.93 16.13
CA GLY A 75 -19.35 -11.74 15.98
C GLY A 75 -19.26 -12.74 14.83
N LYS A 76 -20.36 -13.45 14.57
CA LYS A 76 -20.36 -14.62 13.68
C LYS A 76 -20.02 -14.27 12.23
N VAL A 77 -19.10 -15.03 11.65
CA VAL A 77 -18.71 -14.89 10.24
C VAL A 77 -19.59 -15.82 9.40
N GLU A 78 -20.29 -15.25 8.43
CA GLU A 78 -21.08 -16.00 7.45
C GLU A 78 -20.16 -16.64 6.41
N ARG A 79 -19.19 -15.87 5.91
CA ARG A 79 -18.31 -16.29 4.82
C ARG A 79 -16.96 -15.62 4.89
N LEU A 80 -15.96 -16.34 4.41
CA LEU A 80 -14.60 -15.88 4.18
C LEU A 80 -14.28 -15.85 2.68
N ARG A 81 -13.55 -14.84 2.22
CA ARG A 81 -13.00 -14.81 0.87
C ARG A 81 -11.69 -14.03 0.78
N THR A 82 -10.84 -14.40 -0.15
CA THR A 82 -9.73 -13.55 -0.59
C THR A 82 -10.25 -12.54 -1.61
N VAL A 83 -9.85 -11.27 -1.47
CA VAL A 83 -10.19 -10.17 -2.36
C VAL A 83 -8.92 -9.40 -2.74
N GLU A 84 -8.85 -8.91 -3.98
CA GLU A 84 -7.81 -7.98 -4.40
C GLU A 84 -8.26 -6.55 -4.07
N LEU A 85 -7.51 -5.85 -3.23
CA LEU A 85 -7.69 -4.41 -2.99
C LEU A 85 -6.49 -3.66 -3.56
N ALA A 86 -6.57 -2.33 -3.63
CA ALA A 86 -5.47 -1.51 -4.10
C ALA A 86 -4.19 -1.83 -3.30
N GLY A 87 -3.19 -2.40 -3.97
CA GLY A 87 -1.88 -2.71 -3.39
C GLY A 87 -1.72 -4.09 -2.78
N GLY A 88 -2.71 -5.00 -2.83
CA GLY A 88 -2.48 -6.41 -2.48
C GLY A 88 -3.72 -7.24 -2.14
N LEU A 89 -3.49 -8.55 -1.99
CA LEU A 89 -4.48 -9.52 -1.55
C LEU A 89 -4.85 -9.30 -0.09
N ASN A 90 -6.15 -9.31 0.17
CA ASN A 90 -6.75 -9.19 1.50
C ASN A 90 -7.66 -10.38 1.78
N CYS A 91 -7.68 -10.82 3.02
CA CYS A 91 -8.72 -11.68 3.53
C CYS A 91 -9.92 -10.84 3.97
N SER A 92 -11.12 -11.19 3.54
CA SER A 92 -12.36 -10.48 3.85
C SER A 92 -13.34 -11.42 4.55
N TRP A 93 -13.64 -11.10 5.81
CA TRP A 93 -14.66 -11.77 6.61
C TRP A 93 -15.96 -11.00 6.50
N LEU A 94 -17.02 -11.67 6.05
CA LEU A 94 -18.38 -11.14 5.98
C LEU A 94 -19.16 -11.66 7.19
N PHE A 95 -19.70 -10.76 7.99
CA PHE A 95 -20.45 -11.10 9.20
C PHE A 95 -21.90 -11.47 8.87
N LEU A 96 -22.45 -12.43 9.62
CA LEU A 96 -23.83 -12.88 9.49
C LEU A 96 -24.82 -11.79 9.92
N GLU A 97 -24.49 -11.08 11.00
CA GLU A 97 -25.33 -10.05 11.58
C GLU A 97 -25.00 -8.67 11.01
N ALA A 98 -25.95 -8.13 10.23
CA ALA A 98 -25.85 -6.88 9.48
C ALA A 98 -24.71 -6.89 8.45
N PRO A 99 -24.92 -6.48 7.19
CA PRO A 99 -23.91 -6.62 6.13
C PRO A 99 -22.66 -5.80 6.48
N SER A 100 -21.69 -6.46 7.11
CA SER A 100 -20.50 -5.86 7.69
C SER A 100 -19.32 -6.69 7.26
N THR A 101 -18.20 -6.04 7.02
CA THR A 101 -16.96 -6.71 6.63
C THR A 101 -15.80 -6.23 7.47
N VAL A 102 -14.82 -7.11 7.66
CA VAL A 102 -13.45 -6.69 7.92
C VAL A 102 -12.60 -7.28 6.81
N SER A 103 -11.78 -6.43 6.19
CA SER A 103 -10.76 -6.88 5.24
C SER A 103 -9.38 -6.59 5.80
N ALA A 104 -8.44 -7.53 5.71
CA ALA A 104 -7.08 -7.35 6.18
C ALA A 104 -6.05 -8.09 5.32
N GLY A 105 -4.88 -7.50 5.14
CA GLY A 105 -3.87 -8.05 4.23
C GLY A 105 -2.58 -7.25 4.18
N LEU A 106 -1.60 -7.78 3.46
CA LEU A 106 -0.34 -7.11 3.21
C LEU A 106 -0.47 -6.20 1.98
N LEU A 107 0.02 -4.97 2.10
CA LEU A 107 0.03 -4.02 0.99
C LEU A 107 1.31 -4.18 0.16
N VAL A 108 1.51 -5.37 -0.44
CA VAL A 108 2.74 -5.75 -1.15
C VAL A 108 3.12 -4.86 -2.35
N GLY A 109 2.13 -4.17 -2.92
CA GLY A 109 2.30 -3.19 -3.99
C GLY A 109 2.86 -1.84 -3.50
N ASN A 110 2.74 -1.55 -2.20
CA ASN A 110 3.42 -0.45 -1.56
C ASN A 110 4.83 -0.91 -1.14
N LYS A 111 5.86 -0.24 -1.67
CA LYS A 111 7.27 -0.53 -1.35
C LYS A 111 7.91 0.46 -0.39
N ASP A 112 7.14 1.46 0.05
CA ASP A 112 7.61 2.52 0.94
C ASP A 112 6.98 2.41 2.34
N GLY A 113 6.28 1.32 2.63
CA GLY A 113 5.68 1.06 3.94
C GLY A 113 4.85 2.23 4.47
N LEU A 114 5.09 2.63 5.73
CA LEU A 114 4.43 3.80 6.30
C LEU A 114 4.91 5.12 5.67
N SER A 115 6.12 5.19 5.11
CA SER A 115 6.63 6.40 4.47
C SER A 115 5.76 6.89 3.32
N ALA A 116 5.09 5.98 2.59
CA ALA A 116 4.08 6.36 1.59
C ALA A 116 2.95 7.19 2.19
N LEU A 117 2.40 6.78 3.35
CA LEU A 117 1.30 7.48 4.00
C LEU A 117 1.75 8.81 4.59
N TYR A 118 2.95 8.87 5.17
CA TYR A 118 3.53 10.11 5.69
C TYR A 118 3.81 11.11 4.55
N ALA A 119 4.32 10.64 3.41
CA ALA A 119 4.50 11.46 2.21
C ALA A 119 3.15 12.01 1.71
N GLN A 120 2.14 11.14 1.56
CA GLN A 120 0.80 11.53 1.11
C GLN A 120 0.15 12.54 2.06
N ASN A 121 0.32 12.38 3.37
CA ASN A 121 -0.14 13.35 4.36
C ASN A 121 0.56 14.71 4.20
N SER A 122 1.89 14.72 3.99
CA SER A 122 2.67 15.95 3.85
C SER A 122 2.25 16.80 2.64
N THR A 123 1.67 16.18 1.62
CA THR A 123 1.14 16.84 0.41
C THR A 123 -0.37 17.11 0.48
N GLY A 124 -1.02 16.86 1.62
CA GLY A 124 -2.47 17.08 1.80
C GLY A 124 -3.35 16.06 1.08
N GLY A 125 -2.82 14.89 0.72
CA GLY A 125 -3.55 13.85 -0.02
C GLY A 125 -4.38 12.90 0.85
N LEU A 126 -4.45 13.14 2.17
CA LEU A 126 -5.24 12.37 3.12
C LEU A 126 -6.20 13.31 3.85
N THR A 127 -7.47 12.92 3.92
CA THR A 127 -8.50 13.62 4.69
C THR A 127 -8.43 13.25 6.17
N THR A 128 -7.86 12.10 6.50
CA THR A 128 -7.51 11.68 7.86
C THR A 128 -6.11 11.10 7.88
N PHE A 129 -5.31 11.54 8.85
CA PHE A 129 -4.04 10.94 9.18
C PHE A 129 -3.79 11.08 10.68
N ARG A 130 -3.74 9.96 11.39
CA ARG A 130 -3.54 9.93 12.83
C ARG A 130 -2.62 8.77 13.19
N PRO A 131 -1.33 9.04 13.50
CA PRO A 131 -0.50 8.08 14.21
C PRO A 131 -1.20 7.65 15.50
N VAL A 132 -1.16 6.35 15.79
CA VAL A 132 -1.77 5.76 16.99
C VAL A 132 -0.74 4.97 17.78
N GLU A 133 -1.14 4.50 18.96
CA GLU A 133 -0.30 3.63 19.77
C GLU A 133 0.19 2.41 18.98
N PRO A 134 1.44 1.96 19.19
CA PRO A 134 1.99 0.82 18.48
C PRO A 134 1.14 -0.44 18.64
N VAL A 135 0.85 -1.12 17.54
CA VAL A 135 0.07 -2.36 17.53
C VAL A 135 1.03 -3.54 17.53
N GLY A 136 1.03 -4.33 18.61
CA GLY A 136 1.97 -5.44 18.75
C GLY A 136 3.45 -4.99 18.72
N GLY A 137 3.73 -3.75 19.14
CA GLY A 137 5.06 -3.13 19.12
C GLY A 137 5.45 -2.45 17.81
N HIS A 138 4.56 -2.42 16.81
CA HIS A 138 4.83 -1.84 15.50
C HIS A 138 4.13 -0.49 15.32
N PRO A 139 4.75 0.50 14.66
CA PRO A 139 4.12 1.79 14.41
C PRO A 139 2.87 1.63 13.56
N ALA A 140 1.83 2.42 13.87
CA ALA A 140 0.54 2.32 13.21
C ALA A 140 -0.08 3.69 12.96
N VAL A 141 -0.87 3.77 11.90
CA VAL A 141 -1.55 4.98 11.45
C VAL A 141 -2.98 4.64 11.06
N ILE A 142 -3.94 5.40 11.59
CA ILE A 142 -5.29 5.47 11.03
C ILE A 142 -5.29 6.54 9.95
N TYR A 143 -5.78 6.20 8.77
CA TYR A 143 -5.80 7.12 7.64
C TYR A 143 -7.05 6.94 6.80
N ALA A 144 -7.37 7.94 5.99
CA ALA A 144 -8.38 7.84 4.95
C ALA A 144 -8.22 8.97 3.92
N ASN A 145 -8.84 8.75 2.76
CA ASN A 145 -8.91 9.70 1.65
C ASN A 145 -10.36 9.74 1.14
N GLY A 146 -11.26 10.31 1.94
CA GLY A 146 -12.68 10.44 1.66
C GLY A 146 -13.53 9.22 2.05
N SER A 147 -12.93 8.19 2.65
CA SER A 147 -13.60 6.97 3.08
C SER A 147 -13.99 6.96 4.56
N GLU A 148 -13.75 8.06 5.28
CA GLU A 148 -14.13 8.20 6.67
C GLU A 148 -15.63 8.11 6.86
N GLY A 149 -16.06 7.56 8.00
CA GLY A 149 -17.46 7.53 8.35
C GLY A 149 -17.74 6.62 9.52
N ARG A 150 -18.99 6.67 9.99
CA ARG A 150 -19.46 5.75 11.01
C ARG A 150 -19.32 4.31 10.51
N GLY A 151 -18.77 3.43 11.34
CA GLY A 151 -18.56 2.02 11.00
C GLY A 151 -17.34 1.75 10.13
N THR A 152 -16.62 2.77 9.66
CA THR A 152 -15.41 2.59 8.84
C THR A 152 -14.16 2.98 9.60
N CYS A 153 -13.11 2.18 9.47
CA CYS A 153 -11.76 2.56 9.86
C CYS A 153 -10.76 1.92 8.90
N THR A 154 -9.69 2.61 8.57
CA THR A 154 -8.55 2.03 7.85
C THR A 154 -7.32 2.22 8.71
N LEU A 155 -6.77 1.10 9.18
CA LEU A 155 -5.55 1.05 9.98
C LEU A 155 -4.44 0.46 9.11
N ALA A 156 -3.29 1.13 9.06
CA ALA A 156 -2.05 0.56 8.55
C ALA A 156 -1.07 0.36 9.71
N VAL A 157 -0.43 -0.80 9.76
CA VAL A 157 0.65 -1.11 10.70
C VAL A 157 1.91 -1.43 9.92
N GLY A 158 3.00 -0.72 10.19
CA GLY A 158 4.30 -0.98 9.56
C GLY A 158 4.94 -2.22 10.15
N ILE A 159 5.00 -3.30 9.38
CA ILE A 159 5.65 -4.56 9.80
C ILE A 159 7.10 -4.67 9.34
N ARG A 160 7.48 -3.85 8.34
CA ARG A 160 8.85 -3.49 7.95
C ARG A 160 8.82 -2.05 7.43
N ASP A 161 9.98 -1.42 7.28
CA ASP A 161 10.06 -0.04 6.76
C ASP A 161 9.48 0.10 5.35
N ASP A 162 9.46 -0.99 4.57
CA ASP A 162 8.93 -1.08 3.21
C ASP A 162 7.55 -1.73 3.10
N LEU A 163 6.98 -2.26 4.19
CA LEU A 163 5.77 -3.10 4.14
C LEU A 163 4.80 -2.83 5.29
N VAL A 164 3.53 -2.65 4.93
CA VAL A 164 2.43 -2.46 5.88
C VAL A 164 1.42 -3.60 5.82
N TYR A 165 0.85 -3.93 6.97
CA TYR A 165 -0.36 -4.74 7.11
C TYR A 165 -1.55 -3.80 7.34
N THR A 166 -2.60 -3.92 6.54
CA THR A 166 -3.80 -3.08 6.65
C THR A 166 -4.97 -3.86 7.24
N VAL A 167 -5.84 -3.15 7.97
CA VAL A 167 -7.11 -3.67 8.46
C VAL A 167 -8.20 -2.63 8.23
N ILE A 168 -9.28 -3.06 7.59
CA ILE A 168 -10.32 -2.20 7.03
C ILE A 168 -11.72 -2.73 7.38
N PRO A 169 -12.20 -2.48 8.61
CA PRO A 169 -13.59 -2.67 8.96
C PRO A 169 -14.51 -1.70 8.19
N HIS A 170 -15.60 -2.25 7.67
CA HIS A 170 -16.78 -1.55 7.18
C HIS A 170 -18.00 -2.19 7.82
N LEU A 171 -18.51 -1.54 8.87
CA LEU A 171 -19.54 -2.08 9.74
C LEU A 171 -20.87 -1.38 9.51
N SER A 172 -21.92 -2.16 9.31
CA SER A 172 -23.29 -1.65 9.21
C SER A 172 -23.84 -1.27 10.58
N SER A 173 -24.89 -0.44 10.61
CA SER A 173 -25.52 0.07 11.84
C SER A 173 -25.99 -1.00 12.83
N GLY A 174 -26.27 -2.22 12.35
CA GLY A 174 -26.65 -3.35 13.20
C GLY A 174 -25.48 -4.11 13.84
N ASN A 175 -24.23 -3.81 13.47
CA ASN A 175 -23.07 -4.46 14.08
C ASN A 175 -22.73 -3.82 15.44
N PRO A 176 -22.49 -4.61 16.50
CA PRO A 176 -22.22 -4.08 17.84
C PRO A 176 -20.94 -3.22 17.93
N LEU A 177 -20.01 -3.38 16.99
CA LEU A 177 -18.76 -2.60 16.92
C LEU A 177 -18.85 -1.38 15.98
N VAL A 178 -20.02 -1.05 15.44
CA VAL A 178 -20.17 0.09 14.50
C VAL A 178 -19.73 1.44 15.10
N SER A 179 -19.79 1.58 16.43
CA SER A 179 -19.31 2.76 17.15
C SER A 179 -17.80 2.78 17.38
N ASP A 180 -17.11 1.63 17.26
CA ASP A 180 -15.68 1.49 17.46
C ASP A 180 -15.01 0.60 16.38
N PRO A 181 -15.08 0.99 15.09
CA PRO A 181 -14.42 0.24 14.03
C PRO A 181 -12.89 0.26 14.19
N CYS A 182 -12.29 1.33 14.71
CA CYS A 182 -10.84 1.40 14.88
C CYS A 182 -10.32 0.52 16.02
N GLY A 183 -11.08 0.34 17.10
CA GLY A 183 -10.78 -0.64 18.14
C GLY A 183 -10.84 -2.07 17.59
N MET A 184 -11.83 -2.38 16.73
CA MET A 184 -11.87 -3.63 15.99
C MET A 184 -10.62 -3.83 15.13
N ALA A 185 -10.27 -2.82 14.31
CA ALA A 185 -9.10 -2.87 13.43
C ALA A 185 -7.81 -3.14 14.23
N THR A 186 -7.66 -2.48 15.38
CA THR A 186 -6.50 -2.63 16.27
C THR A 186 -6.39 -4.05 16.81
N ARG A 187 -7.50 -4.66 17.27
CA ARG A 187 -7.50 -6.03 17.80
C ARG A 187 -7.18 -7.07 16.72
N VAL A 188 -7.75 -6.90 15.53
CA VAL A 188 -7.47 -7.78 14.37
C VAL A 188 -6.01 -7.65 13.94
N ALA A 189 -5.48 -6.44 13.83
CA ALA A 189 -4.07 -6.20 13.50
C ALA A 189 -3.13 -6.79 14.55
N ALA A 190 -3.44 -6.66 15.84
CA ALA A 190 -2.65 -7.26 16.91
C ALA A 190 -2.61 -8.80 16.81
N ALA A 191 -3.75 -9.44 16.49
CA ALA A 191 -3.81 -10.87 16.25
C ALA A 191 -2.96 -11.29 15.04
N ALA A 192 -3.07 -10.56 13.93
CA ALA A 192 -2.27 -10.82 12.72
C ALA A 192 -0.77 -10.73 12.99
N ILE A 193 -0.33 -9.65 13.65
CA ILE A 193 1.08 -9.40 13.98
C ILE A 193 1.61 -10.48 14.94
N LYS A 194 0.80 -10.91 15.92
CA LYS A 194 1.17 -12.00 16.80
C LYS A 194 1.43 -13.30 16.02
N ASN A 195 0.57 -13.64 15.07
CA ASN A 195 0.71 -14.84 14.26
C ASN A 195 1.91 -14.74 13.31
N LEU A 196 2.08 -13.60 12.65
CA LEU A 196 3.21 -13.31 11.77
C LEU A 196 4.58 -13.40 12.46
N LYS A 197 4.66 -13.08 13.76
CA LYS A 197 5.90 -13.26 14.54
C LYS A 197 6.21 -14.71 14.89
N GLY A 198 5.19 -15.58 14.88
CA GLY A 198 5.31 -16.99 15.26
C GLY A 198 5.35 -17.95 14.09
N SER A 199 5.18 -17.45 12.87
CA SER A 199 5.30 -18.19 11.61
C SER A 199 6.74 -18.38 11.18
#